data_AF-A0A6B3BL02-F1
#
_entry.id   AF-A0A6B3BL02-F1
#
_cell.length_a   1.000
_cell.length_b   1.000
_cell.length_c   1.000
_cell.angle_alpha   90.00
_cell.angle_beta   90.00
_cell.angle_gamma   90.00
#
_symmetry.space_group_name_H-M   'P 1'
#
loop_
_entity.id
_entity.type
_entity.pdbx_description
1 polymer ?
#
loop_
_entity_poly.entity_id
_entity_poly.type
_entity_poly.pdbx_seq_one_letter_code
_entity_poly.pdbx_strand_id
1 'polypeptide(L)'
;MNDDELLAHLKATDPALTSKAPRPDVTRLVEATMNTNTNTATTTKTATATAAATTKATQGARPRRRLVPALAFTALLLVGGGVSWGVARGGEGPADKAGAGAAGVGRVPQLGPLTLMLPEGNPGTAKCVAPTPDLLRGHEMAFEGTVTAEEGDDRVILRVDHWYRLDPNLANPSDQVRLSNSGAFSEAPDFRIGVHYLVTADGGIVPMCGGTTEATDEGRAMFREAFETPVK
;
A
#
# COMPACT_ATOMS: atom_id res chain seq x y z
N MET A 1 -27.60 -29.78 3.66
CA MET A 1 -28.39 -28.56 3.83
C MET A 1 -28.75 -28.08 2.44
N ASN A 2 -30.04 -28.15 2.09
CA ASN A 2 -30.52 -27.76 0.75
C ASN A 2 -30.90 -26.28 0.73
N ASP A 3 -30.97 -25.67 -0.45
CA ASP A 3 -31.29 -24.24 -0.61
C ASP A 3 -32.64 -23.86 0.02
N ASP A 4 -33.61 -24.78 -0.02
CA ASP A 4 -34.92 -24.61 0.61
C ASP A 4 -34.84 -24.52 2.14
N GLU A 5 -33.95 -25.29 2.77
CA GLU A 5 -33.74 -25.25 4.22
C GLU A 5 -33.07 -23.94 4.63
N LEU A 6 -32.13 -23.47 3.81
CA LEU A 6 -31.41 -22.22 4.02
C LEU A 6 -32.33 -21.01 3.92
N LEU A 7 -33.24 -21.03 2.93
CA LEU A 7 -34.24 -19.99 2.72
C LEU A 7 -35.31 -19.99 3.81
N ALA A 8 -35.73 -21.17 4.29
CA ALA A 8 -36.62 -21.28 5.44
C ALA A 8 -35.98 -20.72 6.72
N HIS A 9 -34.69 -21.01 6.94
CA HIS A 9 -33.97 -20.54 8.12
C HIS A 9 -33.73 -19.02 8.08
N LEU A 10 -33.40 -18.46 6.91
CA LEU A 10 -33.30 -17.01 6.71
C LEU A 10 -34.63 -16.30 6.98
N LYS A 11 -35.76 -16.84 6.47
CA LYS A 11 -37.09 -16.28 6.75
C LYS A 11 -37.49 -16.37 8.22
N ALA A 12 -37.15 -17.47 8.89
CA ALA A 12 -37.46 -17.64 10.32
C ALA A 12 -36.67 -16.66 11.20
N THR A 13 -35.49 -16.24 10.74
CA THR A 13 -34.62 -15.32 11.48
C THR A 13 -34.84 -13.86 11.07
N ASP A 14 -35.69 -13.57 10.08
CA ASP A 14 -35.95 -12.20 9.62
C ASP A 14 -36.76 -11.40 10.68
N PRO A 15 -36.13 -10.43 11.36
CA PRO A 15 -36.80 -9.62 12.37
C PRO A 15 -37.88 -8.72 11.78
N ALA A 16 -37.87 -8.46 10.46
CA ALA A 16 -38.89 -7.65 9.80
C ALA A 16 -40.26 -8.35 9.77
N LEU A 17 -40.27 -9.69 9.70
CA LEU A 17 -41.51 -10.48 9.65
C LEU A 17 -42.17 -10.67 11.02
N THR A 18 -41.41 -10.53 12.11
CA THR A 18 -41.90 -10.70 13.49
C THR A 18 -42.11 -9.37 14.22
N SER A 19 -41.68 -8.26 13.64
CA SER A 19 -41.81 -6.93 14.23
C SER A 19 -43.26 -6.45 14.24
N LYS A 20 -43.82 -6.31 15.45
CA LYS A 20 -45.05 -5.54 15.70
C LYS A 20 -44.76 -4.06 15.99
N ALA A 21 -43.57 -3.58 15.66
CA ALA A 21 -43.21 -2.19 15.93
C ALA A 21 -44.14 -1.25 15.14
N PRO A 22 -44.63 -0.16 15.76
CA PRO A 22 -45.32 0.91 15.06
C PRO A 22 -44.46 1.38 13.88
N ARG A 23 -45.11 1.67 12.73
CA ARG A 23 -44.40 2.19 11.56
C ARG A 23 -43.66 3.49 11.96
N PRO A 24 -42.39 3.64 11.60
CA PRO A 24 -41.65 4.85 11.91
C PRO A 24 -42.32 6.04 11.22
N ASP A 25 -42.45 7.15 11.94
CA ASP A 25 -42.90 8.41 11.37
C ASP A 25 -41.78 8.97 10.50
N VAL A 26 -41.88 8.72 9.20
CA VAL A 26 -40.92 9.16 8.20
C VAL A 26 -40.73 10.67 8.21
N THR A 27 -41.77 11.44 8.53
CA THR A 27 -41.73 12.90 8.60
C THR A 27 -40.82 13.34 9.74
N ARG A 28 -40.97 12.71 10.91
CA ARG A 28 -40.17 12.98 12.09
C ARG A 28 -38.70 12.54 11.91
N LEU A 29 -38.45 11.45 11.20
CA LEU A 29 -37.08 11.02 10.87
C LEU A 29 -36.39 12.01 9.93
N VAL A 30 -37.07 12.46 8.87
CA VAL A 30 -36.51 13.43 7.91
C VAL A 30 -36.24 14.77 8.58
N GLU A 31 -37.14 15.23 9.44
CA GLU A 31 -36.95 16.44 10.24
C GLU A 31 -35.78 16.28 11.23
N ALA A 32 -35.66 15.12 11.91
CA ALA A 32 -34.54 14.85 12.79
C ALA A 32 -33.19 14.86 12.05
N THR A 33 -33.12 14.29 10.84
CA THR A 33 -31.90 14.32 10.02
C THR A 33 -31.54 15.75 9.59
N MET A 34 -32.53 16.54 9.16
CA MET A 34 -32.33 17.94 8.75
C MET A 34 -31.93 18.85 9.93
N ASN A 35 -32.44 18.57 11.13
CA ASN A 35 -32.14 19.32 12.35
C ASN A 35 -30.98 18.74 13.16
N THR A 36 -30.32 17.67 12.68
CA THR A 36 -29.11 17.12 13.32
C THR A 36 -27.94 18.03 12.99
N ASN A 37 -27.70 19.00 13.86
CA ASN A 37 -26.53 19.85 13.84
C ASN A 37 -25.32 19.02 14.32
N THR A 38 -24.33 18.78 13.45
CA THR A 38 -23.14 17.94 13.71
C THR A 38 -22.12 18.57 14.68
N ASN A 39 -22.60 19.34 15.66
CA ASN A 39 -21.81 19.95 16.72
C ASN A 39 -22.38 19.55 18.08
N THR A 40 -22.30 18.26 18.43
CA THR A 40 -22.26 17.88 19.85
C THR A 40 -21.49 16.58 20.02
N ALA A 41 -20.22 16.75 20.35
CA ALA A 41 -19.47 15.78 21.12
C ALA A 41 -20.30 15.31 22.32
N THR A 42 -20.39 14.00 22.47
CA THR A 42 -20.45 13.25 23.73
C THR A 42 -20.86 14.08 24.95
N THR A 43 -22.17 14.15 25.23
CA THR A 43 -22.64 14.31 26.60
C THR A 43 -23.77 13.31 26.81
N THR A 44 -23.38 12.15 27.33
CA THR A 44 -24.23 11.12 27.90
C THR A 44 -25.21 11.75 28.88
N LYS A 45 -26.44 12.01 28.44
CA LYS A 45 -27.54 12.41 29.32
C LYS A 45 -28.29 11.15 29.72
N THR A 46 -27.78 10.50 30.75
CA THR A 46 -28.47 9.47 31.52
C THR A 46 -29.75 10.07 32.12
N ALA A 47 -30.91 9.61 31.68
CA ALA A 47 -32.17 9.82 32.37
C ALA A 47 -32.38 8.68 33.38
N THR A 48 -32.04 9.01 34.63
CA THR A 48 -32.74 8.69 35.88
C THR A 48 -33.18 7.24 36.15
N ALA A 49 -32.49 6.58 37.08
CA ALA A 49 -33.12 5.73 38.09
C ALA A 49 -32.49 6.02 39.47
N THR A 50 -33.36 6.47 40.37
CA THR A 50 -33.14 6.86 41.76
C THR A 50 -32.64 5.69 42.62
N ALA A 51 -31.50 5.84 43.30
CA ALA A 51 -31.23 5.20 44.58
C ALA A 51 -30.06 5.91 45.29
N ALA A 52 -30.29 6.25 46.55
CA ALA A 52 -29.42 7.01 47.43
C ALA A 52 -28.12 6.27 47.80
N ALA A 53 -26.99 7.00 47.85
CA ALA A 53 -25.93 6.77 48.84
C ALA A 53 -24.91 7.91 48.82
N THR A 54 -24.88 8.63 49.93
CA THR A 54 -23.80 9.43 50.52
C THR A 54 -22.37 9.00 50.12
N THR A 55 -21.52 9.94 49.66
CA THR A 55 -20.17 10.18 50.25
C THR A 55 -19.41 11.35 49.61
N LYS A 56 -18.78 12.10 50.51
CA LYS A 56 -17.90 13.28 50.37
C LYS A 56 -16.92 13.29 49.19
N ALA A 57 -16.78 14.50 48.62
CA ALA A 57 -15.62 14.96 47.87
C ALA A 57 -14.34 15.00 48.73
N THR A 58 -13.18 14.66 48.14
CA THR A 58 -11.88 15.24 48.52
C THR A 58 -10.97 15.29 47.29
N GLN A 59 -10.39 16.47 47.09
CA GLN A 59 -9.42 16.86 46.09
C GLN A 59 -8.06 16.16 46.26
N GLY A 60 -7.20 16.18 45.22
CA GLY A 60 -5.74 16.21 45.47
C GLY A 60 -4.83 15.60 44.40
N ALA A 61 -4.21 16.47 43.60
CA ALA A 61 -2.80 16.51 43.19
C ALA A 61 -2.03 15.24 42.68
N ARG A 62 -1.51 15.35 41.44
CA ARG A 62 -0.27 14.71 40.87
C ARG A 62 0.98 14.99 41.76
N PRO A 63 2.19 14.35 41.62
CA PRO A 63 2.79 13.59 40.49
C PRO A 63 3.73 12.38 40.84
N ARG A 64 4.32 11.77 39.80
CA ARG A 64 5.59 10.97 39.73
C ARG A 64 5.72 9.66 40.53
N ARG A 65 5.96 8.54 39.81
CA ARG A 65 7.11 7.64 40.09
C ARG A 65 7.43 6.75 38.88
N ARG A 66 8.68 6.87 38.40
CA ARG A 66 9.39 5.90 37.57
C ARG A 66 9.54 4.59 38.36
N LEU A 67 9.62 3.44 37.69
CA LEU A 67 10.57 2.35 37.96
C LEU A 67 10.41 1.24 36.89
N VAL A 68 11.47 1.06 36.10
CA VAL A 68 11.82 -0.16 35.33
C VAL A 68 12.81 -0.95 36.20
N PRO A 69 12.69 -2.29 36.31
CA PRO A 69 13.75 -3.22 35.86
C PRO A 69 13.17 -4.54 35.26
N ALA A 70 13.69 -5.10 34.14
CA ALA A 70 14.92 -5.89 33.91
C ALA A 70 14.81 -7.41 34.24
N LEU A 71 15.14 -8.27 33.26
CA LEU A 71 15.65 -9.67 33.30
C LEU A 71 15.72 -10.15 31.81
N ALA A 72 16.82 -10.37 31.07
CA ALA A 72 18.20 -10.81 31.25
C ALA A 72 18.42 -12.33 31.03
N PHE A 73 19.27 -12.64 30.01
CA PHE A 73 20.05 -13.88 29.74
C PHE A 73 19.30 -15.13 29.22
N THR A 74 19.80 -16.01 28.33
CA THR A 74 21.17 -16.46 28.01
C THR A 74 21.25 -17.08 26.59
N ALA A 75 22.45 -17.01 26.00
CA ALA A 75 22.86 -17.60 24.72
C ALA A 75 23.02 -19.13 24.73
N LEU A 76 23.01 -19.74 23.54
CA LEU A 76 23.79 -20.95 23.23
C LEU A 76 24.24 -20.97 21.77
N LEU A 77 25.57 -20.99 21.59
CA LEU A 77 26.33 -21.27 20.37
C LEU A 77 26.38 -22.79 20.10
N LEU A 78 26.41 -23.20 18.83
CA LEU A 78 27.03 -24.42 18.25
C LEU A 78 26.88 -24.31 16.72
N VAL A 79 27.89 -23.85 15.96
CA VAL A 79 29.02 -24.58 15.35
C VAL A 79 28.62 -25.59 14.26
N GLY A 80 29.16 -25.37 13.05
CA GLY A 80 29.23 -26.30 11.91
C GLY A 80 28.86 -25.56 10.61
N GLY A 81 29.72 -25.28 9.63
CA GLY A 81 30.93 -25.95 9.16
C GLY A 81 30.68 -26.33 7.69
N GLY A 82 31.46 -25.81 6.74
CA GLY A 82 31.44 -26.30 5.35
C GLY A 82 31.75 -25.27 4.28
N VAL A 83 33.03 -25.00 4.03
CA VAL A 83 33.51 -24.46 2.75
C VAL A 83 33.72 -25.67 1.84
N SER A 84 32.83 -25.91 0.87
CA SER A 84 33.05 -26.93 -0.16
C SER A 84 33.52 -26.24 -1.45
N TRP A 85 34.83 -26.33 -1.69
CA TRP A 85 35.47 -26.11 -2.98
C TRP A 85 34.91 -27.11 -4.01
N GLY A 86 34.22 -26.60 -5.02
CA GLY A 86 33.88 -27.35 -6.23
C GLY A 86 35.04 -27.30 -7.21
N VAL A 87 35.87 -28.35 -7.21
CA VAL A 87 36.94 -28.57 -8.19
C VAL A 87 36.30 -29.01 -9.50
N ALA A 88 36.17 -28.10 -10.46
CA ALA A 88 35.94 -28.47 -11.86
C ALA A 88 37.27 -28.93 -12.46
N ARG A 89 37.41 -30.25 -12.68
CA ARG A 89 38.45 -30.83 -13.53
C ARG A 89 38.20 -30.40 -14.98
N GLY A 90 39.06 -29.54 -15.51
CA GLY A 90 39.25 -29.31 -16.94
C GLY A 90 40.75 -29.29 -17.19
N GLY A 91 41.26 -30.29 -17.91
CA GLY A 91 42.66 -30.70 -17.88
C GLY A 91 43.66 -29.75 -18.55
N GLU A 92 44.86 -29.72 -17.98
CA GLU A 92 46.07 -29.28 -18.68
C GLU A 92 46.64 -30.44 -19.51
N GLY A 93 46.42 -30.40 -20.81
CA GLY A 93 47.34 -30.97 -21.80
C GLY A 93 48.21 -29.85 -22.36
N PRO A 94 49.54 -30.03 -22.53
CA PRO A 94 50.40 -28.99 -23.03
C PRO A 94 50.34 -28.88 -24.57
N ALA A 95 50.35 -27.64 -25.02
CA ALA A 95 50.76 -27.14 -26.34
C ALA A 95 49.90 -27.44 -27.59
N ASP A 96 49.78 -26.37 -28.39
CA ASP A 96 49.50 -26.29 -29.83
C ASP A 96 48.05 -26.44 -30.33
N LYS A 97 47.37 -25.30 -30.55
CA LYS A 97 47.15 -24.69 -31.89
C LYS A 97 46.14 -23.54 -31.84
N ALA A 98 46.34 -22.60 -32.77
CA ALA A 98 45.62 -21.36 -32.97
C ALA A 98 44.09 -21.48 -33.11
N GLY A 99 43.36 -20.45 -32.66
CA GLY A 99 41.93 -20.27 -32.94
C GLY A 99 41.30 -19.07 -32.23
N ALA A 100 41.10 -18.00 -32.98
CA ALA A 100 40.23 -16.82 -32.81
C ALA A 100 39.39 -16.62 -31.51
N GLY A 101 39.63 -15.46 -30.89
CA GLY A 101 38.71 -14.50 -30.24
C GLY A 101 37.38 -14.93 -29.63
N ALA A 102 37.14 -14.50 -28.38
CA ALA A 102 35.95 -13.72 -28.01
C ALA A 102 36.07 -13.17 -26.57
N ALA A 103 36.05 -11.84 -26.49
CA ALA A 103 35.48 -10.96 -25.48
C ALA A 103 35.35 -11.43 -24.01
N GLY A 104 35.97 -10.63 -23.13
CA GLY A 104 35.70 -10.65 -21.70
C GLY A 104 34.23 -10.38 -21.40
N VAL A 105 33.65 -11.22 -20.56
CA VAL A 105 32.36 -10.94 -19.91
C VAL A 105 32.69 -10.21 -18.62
N GLY A 106 32.68 -8.88 -18.70
CA GLY A 106 32.58 -8.04 -17.52
C GLY A 106 31.31 -8.41 -16.77
N ARG A 107 31.47 -8.87 -15.53
CA ARG A 107 30.36 -9.09 -14.61
C ARG A 107 29.78 -7.72 -14.26
N VAL A 108 28.72 -7.32 -14.96
CA VAL A 108 27.96 -6.12 -14.62
C VAL A 108 27.35 -6.37 -13.23
N PRO A 109 27.58 -5.51 -12.23
CA PRO A 109 26.87 -5.62 -10.96
C PRO A 109 25.38 -5.51 -11.24
N GLN A 110 24.61 -6.52 -10.85
CA GLN A 110 23.15 -6.50 -10.96
C GLN A 110 22.65 -5.49 -9.91
N LEU A 111 22.27 -4.28 -10.37
CA LEU A 111 21.65 -3.28 -9.51
C LEU A 111 20.33 -3.86 -8.97
N GLY A 112 20.09 -3.69 -7.68
CA GLY A 112 18.83 -4.10 -7.06
C GLY A 112 17.64 -3.28 -7.57
N PRO A 113 16.40 -3.78 -7.45
CA PRO A 113 15.20 -3.07 -7.87
C PRO A 113 15.05 -1.71 -7.19
N LEU A 114 14.64 -0.67 -7.93
CA LEU A 114 14.26 0.62 -7.36
C LEU A 114 13.04 0.41 -6.48
N THR A 115 13.07 0.84 -5.22
CA THR A 115 11.96 0.66 -4.29
C THR A 115 11.11 1.92 -4.23
N LEU A 116 9.81 1.77 -4.45
CA LEU A 116 8.80 2.81 -4.33
C LEU A 116 7.77 2.44 -3.26
N MET A 117 7.26 3.44 -2.55
CA MET A 117 6.30 3.25 -1.47
C MET A 117 5.05 4.10 -1.69
N LEU A 118 3.88 3.56 -1.38
CA LEU A 118 2.69 4.39 -1.17
C LEU A 118 2.77 5.00 0.25
N PRO A 119 2.32 6.25 0.44
CA PRO A 119 2.35 6.91 1.74
C PRO A 119 1.52 6.14 2.76
N GLU A 120 1.98 6.01 4.00
CA GLU A 120 1.21 5.37 5.07
C GLU A 120 0.32 6.40 5.80
N GLY A 121 -0.96 6.11 6.01
CA GLY A 121 -1.84 6.98 6.79
C GLY A 121 -3.33 6.86 6.47
N ASN A 122 -4.18 7.43 7.32
CA ASN A 122 -5.60 7.54 7.05
C ASN A 122 -5.80 8.53 5.89
N PRO A 123 -6.48 8.18 4.79
CA PRO A 123 -6.88 9.18 3.82
C PRO A 123 -7.72 10.21 4.56
N GLY A 124 -7.18 11.42 4.70
CA GLY A 124 -8.01 12.55 5.10
C GLY A 124 -9.22 12.59 4.17
N THR A 125 -10.33 13.17 4.61
CA THR A 125 -11.59 13.25 3.86
C THR A 125 -11.50 13.99 2.51
N ALA A 126 -10.30 14.30 2.02
CA ALA A 126 -10.02 14.84 0.70
C ALA A 126 -10.40 13.80 -0.37
N LYS A 127 -11.10 14.28 -1.39
CA LYS A 127 -11.40 13.50 -2.60
C LYS A 127 -10.25 13.67 -3.57
N CYS A 128 -9.83 12.58 -4.22
CA CYS A 128 -8.84 12.68 -5.30
C CYS A 128 -9.37 13.52 -6.45
N VAL A 129 -8.49 14.35 -7.01
CA VAL A 129 -8.73 15.08 -8.25
C VAL A 129 -8.23 14.22 -9.41
N ALA A 130 -8.93 14.24 -10.54
CA ALA A 130 -8.50 13.53 -11.73
C ALA A 130 -7.14 14.06 -12.22
N PRO A 131 -6.23 13.19 -12.69
CA PRO A 131 -4.94 13.61 -13.20
C PRO A 131 -5.12 14.48 -14.46
N THR A 132 -4.27 15.50 -14.58
CA THR A 132 -4.13 16.34 -15.79
C THR A 132 -2.65 16.42 -16.17
N PRO A 133 -2.29 16.69 -17.43
CA PRO A 133 -0.89 16.84 -17.83
C PRO A 133 -0.13 17.87 -16.98
N ASP A 134 -0.77 18.98 -16.62
CA ASP A 134 -0.17 20.02 -15.78
C ASP A 134 0.19 19.53 -14.38
N LEU A 135 -0.68 18.72 -13.76
CA LEU A 135 -0.41 18.10 -12.47
C LEU A 135 0.72 17.07 -12.57
N LEU A 136 0.70 16.23 -13.62
CA LEU A 136 1.70 15.20 -13.83
C LEU A 136 3.11 15.79 -14.00
N ARG A 137 3.24 16.94 -14.68
CA ARG A 137 4.53 17.63 -14.85
C ARG A 137 5.22 18.01 -13.55
N GLY A 138 4.49 18.10 -12.45
CA GLY A 138 5.06 18.39 -11.14
C GLY A 138 5.90 17.25 -10.56
N HIS A 139 5.74 16.02 -11.06
CA HIS A 139 6.41 14.85 -10.47
C HIS A 139 7.87 14.71 -10.91
N GLU A 140 8.70 14.22 -9.99
CA GLU A 140 10.13 14.01 -10.21
C GLU A 140 10.41 12.80 -11.12
N MET A 141 9.59 11.75 -11.01
CA MET A 141 9.71 10.52 -11.78
C MET A 141 8.39 10.11 -12.40
N ALA A 142 8.46 9.56 -13.62
CA ALA A 142 7.31 9.00 -14.32
C ALA A 142 7.75 7.87 -15.27
N PHE A 143 7.08 6.72 -15.20
CA PHE A 143 7.37 5.58 -16.06
C PHE A 143 6.14 4.73 -16.36
N GLU A 144 6.23 3.94 -17.43
CA GLU A 144 5.34 2.82 -17.72
C GLU A 144 6.04 1.52 -17.39
N GLY A 145 5.36 0.61 -16.72
CA GLY A 145 5.91 -0.70 -16.40
C GLY A 145 4.87 -1.82 -16.39
N THR A 146 5.33 -3.03 -16.69
CA THR A 146 4.54 -4.26 -16.66
C THR A 146 4.73 -4.95 -15.32
N VAL A 147 3.65 -5.37 -14.65
CA VAL A 147 3.76 -6.22 -13.47
C VAL A 147 4.28 -7.60 -13.87
N THR A 148 5.38 -8.03 -13.28
CA THR A 148 6.06 -9.30 -13.59
C THR A 148 5.97 -10.33 -12.47
N ALA A 149 5.82 -9.87 -11.22
CA ALA A 149 5.67 -10.73 -10.06
C ALA A 149 4.93 -10.01 -8.93
N GLU A 150 4.30 -10.80 -8.08
CA GLU A 150 3.75 -10.39 -6.78
C GLU A 150 4.62 -11.02 -5.69
N GLU A 151 5.04 -10.22 -4.71
CA GLU A 151 5.89 -10.65 -3.59
C GLU A 151 5.11 -10.53 -2.28
N GLY A 152 4.30 -11.54 -1.97
CA GLY A 152 3.38 -11.49 -0.82
C GLY A 152 2.13 -10.68 -1.10
N ASP A 153 1.47 -10.21 -0.04
CA ASP A 153 0.15 -9.58 -0.17
C ASP A 153 0.21 -8.07 -0.46
N ASP A 154 1.37 -7.43 -0.29
CA ASP A 154 1.52 -5.97 -0.28
C ASP A 154 2.62 -5.44 -1.20
N ARG A 155 3.22 -6.28 -2.05
CA ARG A 155 4.33 -5.87 -2.93
C ARG A 155 4.22 -6.46 -4.32
N VAL A 156 4.58 -5.64 -5.30
CA VAL A 156 4.65 -6.04 -6.70
C VAL A 156 5.96 -5.61 -7.35
N ILE A 157 6.41 -6.38 -8.32
CA ILE A 157 7.59 -6.09 -9.13
C ILE A 157 7.14 -5.69 -10.53
N LEU A 158 7.45 -4.47 -10.91
CA LEU A 158 7.22 -3.95 -12.25
C LEU A 158 8.54 -3.96 -13.03
N ARG A 159 8.52 -4.49 -14.26
CA ARG A 159 9.57 -4.20 -15.23
C ARG A 159 9.24 -2.88 -15.90
N VAL A 160 10.18 -1.95 -15.91
CA VAL A 160 10.03 -0.67 -16.59
C VAL A 160 10.13 -0.89 -18.09
N ASP A 161 9.07 -0.52 -18.80
CA ASP A 161 9.01 -0.60 -20.26
C ASP A 161 9.42 0.74 -20.89
N HIS A 162 9.08 1.87 -20.26
CA HIS A 162 9.42 3.21 -20.74
C HIS A 162 9.55 4.23 -19.61
N TRP A 163 10.61 5.05 -19.65
CA TRP A 163 10.77 6.19 -18.75
C TRP A 163 10.30 7.47 -19.43
N TYR A 164 9.25 8.09 -18.90
CA TYR A 164 8.81 9.42 -19.34
C TYR A 164 9.64 10.52 -18.67
N ARG A 165 10.00 10.31 -17.41
CA ARG A 165 10.90 11.17 -16.65
C ARG A 165 11.68 10.34 -15.64
N LEU A 166 12.99 10.56 -15.61
CA LEU A 166 13.91 9.92 -14.67
C LEU A 166 14.46 10.97 -13.70
N ASP A 167 14.60 10.60 -12.43
CA ASP A 167 15.27 11.43 -11.43
C ASP A 167 16.72 11.69 -11.88
N PRO A 168 17.15 12.95 -12.03
CA PRO A 168 18.50 13.28 -12.46
C PRO A 168 19.60 12.78 -11.50
N ASN A 169 19.25 12.48 -10.24
CA ASN A 169 20.18 11.90 -9.28
C ASN A 169 20.38 10.38 -9.48
N LEU A 170 19.54 9.73 -10.30
CA LEU A 170 19.60 8.30 -10.59
C LEU A 170 20.49 8.05 -11.81
N ALA A 171 21.79 7.88 -11.57
CA ALA A 171 22.77 7.70 -12.65
C ALA A 171 22.57 6.41 -13.48
N ASN A 172 21.99 5.37 -12.90
CA ASN A 172 21.70 4.09 -13.56
C ASN A 172 20.37 3.54 -13.04
N PRO A 173 19.23 3.85 -13.68
CA PRO A 173 17.95 3.26 -13.29
C PRO A 173 17.96 1.75 -13.51
N SER A 174 17.46 1.02 -12.53
CA SER A 174 17.11 -0.39 -12.68
C SER A 174 15.95 -0.52 -13.69
N ASP A 175 15.94 -1.60 -14.45
CA ASP A 175 14.82 -2.02 -15.29
C ASP A 175 13.69 -2.66 -14.47
N GLN A 176 13.92 -2.90 -13.18
CA GLN A 176 12.93 -3.38 -12.22
C GLN A 176 12.65 -2.36 -11.13
N VAL A 177 11.38 -2.17 -10.84
CA VAL A 177 10.84 -1.36 -9.75
C VAL A 177 10.03 -2.25 -8.83
N ARG A 178 10.32 -2.21 -7.54
CA ARG A 178 9.52 -2.83 -6.48
C ARG A 178 8.60 -1.78 -5.89
N LEU A 179 7.29 -2.01 -5.98
CA LEU A 179 6.27 -1.13 -5.42
C LEU A 179 5.62 -1.79 -4.22
N SER A 180 5.60 -1.10 -3.09
CA SER A 180 4.91 -1.53 -1.88
C SER A 180 3.54 -0.83 -1.77
N ASN A 181 2.48 -1.62 -1.75
CA ASN A 181 1.10 -1.20 -1.54
C ASN A 181 0.60 -1.83 -0.23
N SER A 182 0.62 -1.08 0.88
CA SER A 182 0.32 -1.59 2.23
C SER A 182 -1.16 -1.96 2.46
N GLY A 183 -1.99 -2.08 1.42
CA GLY A 183 -3.40 -2.49 1.50
C GLY A 183 -4.31 -1.53 2.29
N ALA A 184 -3.75 -0.48 2.89
CA ALA A 184 -4.45 0.50 3.71
C ALA A 184 -5.32 1.45 2.88
N PHE A 185 -5.18 1.43 1.55
CA PHE A 185 -5.89 2.33 0.64
C PHE A 185 -6.76 1.54 -0.32
N SER A 186 -8.07 1.68 -0.18
CA SER A 186 -9.06 1.12 -1.11
C SER A 186 -8.98 1.72 -2.52
N GLU A 187 -8.27 2.84 -2.68
CA GLU A 187 -8.08 3.52 -3.97
C GLU A 187 -6.79 3.09 -4.69
N ALA A 188 -5.94 2.29 -4.03
CA ALA A 188 -4.78 1.73 -4.70
C ALA A 188 -5.25 0.74 -5.77
N PRO A 189 -4.66 0.78 -6.99
CA PRO A 189 -5.05 -0.14 -8.04
C PRO A 189 -4.74 -1.58 -7.65
N ASP A 190 -5.64 -2.48 -8.04
CA ASP A 190 -5.39 -3.91 -7.99
C ASP A 190 -4.38 -4.26 -9.09
N PHE A 191 -3.18 -4.67 -8.69
CA PHE A 191 -2.11 -5.00 -9.62
C PHE A 191 -2.31 -6.39 -10.16
N ARG A 192 -2.20 -6.54 -11.48
CA ARG A 192 -2.35 -7.83 -12.16
C ARG A 192 -1.12 -8.15 -12.97
N ILE A 193 -0.58 -9.35 -12.79
CA ILE A 193 0.57 -9.84 -13.56
C ILE A 193 0.29 -9.72 -15.07
N GLY A 194 1.27 -9.17 -15.80
CA GLY A 194 1.21 -8.94 -17.24
C GLY A 194 0.49 -7.66 -17.66
N VAL A 195 -0.09 -6.90 -16.73
CA VAL A 195 -0.75 -5.62 -17.02
C VAL A 195 0.26 -4.48 -16.92
N HIS A 196 0.10 -3.49 -17.80
CA HIS A 196 0.91 -2.28 -17.86
C HIS A 196 0.28 -1.19 -16.99
N TYR A 197 1.10 -0.51 -16.21
CA TYR A 197 0.70 0.60 -15.36
C TYR A 197 1.59 1.82 -15.63
N LEU A 198 0.99 2.98 -15.55
CA LEU A 198 1.65 4.28 -15.55
C LEU A 198 1.82 4.72 -14.11
N VAL A 199 3.05 5.05 -13.72
CA VAL A 199 3.42 5.37 -12.34
C VAL A 199 4.12 6.73 -12.30
N THR A 200 3.74 7.58 -11.36
CA THR A 200 4.50 8.77 -10.96
C THR A 200 4.98 8.64 -9.53
N ALA A 201 6.11 9.28 -9.22
CA ALA A 201 6.66 9.28 -7.87
C ALA A 201 7.47 10.55 -7.61
N ASP A 202 7.51 10.94 -6.33
CA ASP A 202 8.30 12.04 -5.79
C ASP A 202 9.12 11.52 -4.60
N GLY A 203 10.44 11.70 -4.61
CA GLY A 203 11.30 11.22 -3.54
C GLY A 203 11.16 9.72 -3.22
N GLY A 204 10.80 8.89 -4.21
CA GLY A 204 10.54 7.46 -4.03
C GLY A 204 9.15 7.12 -3.48
N ILE A 205 8.25 8.09 -3.35
CA ILE A 205 6.89 7.92 -2.86
C ILE A 205 5.90 8.09 -4.03
N VAL A 206 5.05 7.08 -4.23
CA VAL A 206 3.94 7.14 -5.20
C VAL A 206 2.76 7.84 -4.52
N PRO A 207 2.26 8.96 -5.06
CA PRO A 207 1.16 9.68 -4.45
C PRO A 207 -0.11 8.82 -4.45
N MET A 208 -0.85 8.85 -3.33
CA MET A 208 -2.08 8.07 -3.17
C MET A 208 -3.10 8.36 -4.30
N CYS A 209 -3.27 9.63 -4.65
CA CYS A 209 -4.18 10.05 -5.71
C CYS A 209 -3.43 10.11 -7.04
N GLY A 210 -3.84 9.28 -8.01
CA GLY A 210 -3.36 9.37 -9.39
C GLY A 210 -1.88 9.02 -9.60
N GLY A 211 -1.18 8.54 -8.57
CA GLY A 211 0.21 8.11 -8.68
C GLY A 211 0.39 6.79 -9.43
N THR A 212 -0.68 6.00 -9.57
CA THR A 212 -0.66 4.81 -10.41
C THR A 212 -2.01 4.62 -11.09
N THR A 213 -1.97 4.33 -12.39
CA THR A 213 -3.15 3.98 -13.19
C THR A 213 -2.80 2.89 -14.20
N GLU A 214 -3.78 2.08 -14.59
CA GLU A 214 -3.59 1.16 -15.72
C GLU A 214 -3.24 1.97 -16.99
N ALA A 215 -2.32 1.43 -17.80
CA ALA A 215 -1.84 2.09 -19.00
C ALA A 215 -2.84 1.92 -20.16
N THR A 216 -3.85 2.79 -20.19
CA THR A 216 -4.74 2.95 -21.35
C THR A 216 -4.10 3.87 -22.40
N ASP A 217 -4.67 3.91 -23.60
CA ASP A 217 -4.17 4.78 -24.66
C ASP A 217 -4.34 6.27 -24.32
N GLU A 218 -5.44 6.64 -23.64
CA GLU A 218 -5.65 7.98 -23.10
C GLU A 218 -4.61 8.33 -22.01
N GLY A 219 -4.34 7.40 -21.10
CA GLY A 219 -3.33 7.59 -20.05
C GLY A 219 -1.93 7.78 -20.64
N ARG A 220 -1.54 6.95 -21.61
CA ARG A 220 -0.27 7.08 -22.33
C ARG A 220 -0.18 8.42 -23.06
N ALA A 221 -1.26 8.85 -23.71
CA ALA A 221 -1.29 10.17 -24.35
C ALA A 221 -1.07 11.31 -23.35
N MET A 222 -1.70 11.22 -22.17
CA MET A 222 -1.55 12.20 -21.10
C MET A 222 -0.11 12.26 -20.56
N PHE A 223 0.55 11.11 -20.35
CA PHE A 223 1.95 11.05 -19.91
C PHE A 223 2.91 11.62 -20.96
N ARG A 224 2.71 11.30 -22.25
CA ARG A 224 3.50 11.92 -23.32
C ARG A 224 3.32 13.44 -23.37
N GLU A 225 2.09 13.93 -23.23
CA GLU A 225 1.81 15.37 -23.18
C GLU A 225 2.44 16.06 -21.95
N ALA A 226 2.49 15.35 -20.82
CA ALA A 226 3.14 15.86 -19.62
C ALA A 226 4.66 15.97 -19.82
N PHE A 227 5.31 14.91 -20.27
CA PHE A 227 6.77 14.77 -20.11
C PHE A 227 7.58 14.86 -21.41
N GLU A 228 6.99 14.55 -22.57
CA GLU A 228 7.72 14.48 -23.84
C GLU A 228 7.50 15.71 -24.73
N THR A 229 6.39 16.42 -24.56
CA THR A 229 6.18 17.70 -25.25
C THR A 229 7.00 18.82 -24.61
N PRO A 230 7.80 19.57 -25.40
CA PRO A 230 8.50 20.74 -24.89
C PRO A 230 7.51 21.78 -24.36
N VAL A 231 7.75 22.27 -23.14
CA VAL A 231 7.03 23.42 -22.60
C VAL A 231 7.36 24.62 -23.49
N LYS A 232 6.34 25.22 -24.12
CA LYS A 232 6.49 26.43 -24.95
C LYS A 232 6.67 27.68 -24.09
#